data_AF-A0A1Q9HE55-F1
#
_entry.id   AF-A0A1Q9HE55-F1
#
_cell.length_a   1.000
_cell.length_b   1.000
_cell.length_c   1.000
_cell.angle_alpha   90.00
_cell.angle_beta   90.00
_cell.angle_gamma   90.00
#
_symmetry.space_group_name_H-M   'P 1'
#
loop_
_entity.id
_entity.type
_entity.pdbx_description
1 polymer ?
#
loop_
_entity_poly.entity_id
_entity_poly.type
_entity_poly.pdbx_seq_one_letter_code
_entity_poly.pdbx_strand_id
1 'polypeptide(L)'
;MTTLSPFREALLKALLKAALEGYHHLSAHYQQVKREMIDLSDHDLFEETKRHPALHLHCLLASLELMHRGYYLSDIRDVRNDS
;
A
#
# COMPACT_ATOMS: atom_id res chain seq x y z
N MET A 1 2.38 -24.13 37.48
CA MET A 1 3.13 -22.96 36.98
C MET A 1 4.03 -23.41 35.85
N THR A 2 3.68 -23.10 34.61
CA THR A 2 4.52 -23.42 33.45
C THR A 2 5.67 -22.42 33.40
N THR A 3 6.85 -22.84 33.86
CA THR A 3 8.10 -22.08 33.71
C THR A 3 8.42 -22.00 32.22
N LEU A 4 7.97 -20.94 31.55
CA LEU A 4 8.42 -20.59 30.21
C LEU A 4 9.94 -20.46 30.26
N SER A 5 10.66 -21.22 29.43
CA SER A 5 12.11 -21.12 29.41
C SER A 5 12.52 -19.69 29.02
N PRO A 6 13.55 -19.10 29.65
CA PRO A 6 13.98 -17.73 29.37
C PRO A 6 14.30 -17.50 27.88
N PHE A 7 14.75 -18.55 27.18
CA PHE A 7 14.96 -18.53 25.73
C PHE A 7 13.65 -18.39 24.95
N ARG A 8 12.60 -19.15 25.30
CA ARG A 8 11.29 -19.03 24.64
C ARG A 8 10.70 -17.64 24.83
N GLU A 9 10.83 -17.06 26.02
CA GLU A 9 10.36 -15.70 26.29
C GLU A 9 11.14 -14.65 25.47
N ALA A 10 12.46 -14.77 25.40
CA ALA A 10 13.29 -13.88 24.59
C ALA A 10 12.97 -13.98 23.10
N LEU A 11 12.79 -15.20 22.58
CA LEU A 11 12.40 -15.45 21.19
C LEU A 11 11.02 -14.85 20.88
N LEU A 12 10.04 -15.07 21.77
CA LEU A 12 8.68 -14.56 21.57
C LEU A 12 8.65 -13.02 21.58
N LYS A 13 9.42 -12.39 22.49
CA LYS A 13 9.59 -10.92 22.49
C LYS A 13 10.26 -10.42 21.22
N ALA A 14 11.27 -11.11 20.71
CA ALA A 14 11.95 -10.75 19.47
C ALA A 14 10.99 -10.84 18.26
N LEU A 15 10.23 -11.94 18.16
CA LEU A 15 9.21 -12.11 17.11
C LEU A 15 8.13 -11.03 17.19
N LEU A 16 7.67 -10.70 18.40
CA LEU A 16 6.67 -9.64 18.59
C LEU A 16 7.21 -8.27 18.17
N LYS A 17 8.45 -7.94 18.54
CA LYS A 17 9.09 -6.69 18.11
C LYS A 17 9.24 -6.61 16.59
N ALA A 18 9.73 -7.68 15.97
CA ALA A 18 9.86 -7.75 14.51
C ALA A 18 8.50 -7.60 13.82
N ALA A 19 7.45 -8.23 14.35
CA ALA A 19 6.10 -8.07 13.82
C ALA A 19 5.62 -6.61 13.93
N LEU A 20 5.78 -5.97 15.09
CA LEU A 20 5.38 -4.58 15.31
C LEU A 20 6.15 -3.60 14.41
N GLU A 21 7.46 -3.79 14.26
CA GLU A 21 8.27 -2.99 13.33
C GLU A 21 7.86 -3.20 11.88
N GLY A 22 7.54 -4.44 11.49
CA GLY A 22 7.01 -4.76 10.16
C GLY A 22 5.68 -4.08 9.88
N TYR A 23 4.74 -4.12 10.84
CA TYR A 23 3.46 -3.40 10.72
C TYR A 23 3.66 -1.90 10.63
N HIS A 24 4.57 -1.34 11.45
CA HIS A 24 4.88 0.08 11.42
C HIS A 24 5.44 0.49 10.05
N HIS A 25 6.38 -0.28 9.51
CA HIS A 25 6.97 -0.01 8.19
C HIS A 25 5.93 -0.11 7.07
N LEU A 26 5.09 -1.14 7.08
CA LEU A 26 4.04 -1.31 6.08
C LEU A 26 3.03 -0.16 6.14
N SER A 27 2.63 0.25 7.34
CA SER A 27 1.76 1.40 7.54
C SER A 27 2.42 2.70 7.07
N ALA A 28 3.70 2.93 7.40
CA ALA A 28 4.42 4.11 6.96
C ALA A 28 4.53 4.17 5.43
N HIS A 29 4.86 3.06 4.79
CA HIS A 29 4.90 2.95 3.33
C HIS A 29 3.55 3.25 2.70
N TYR A 30 2.46 2.66 3.22
CA TYR A 30 1.11 2.97 2.76
C TYR A 30 0.78 4.46 2.85
N GLN A 31 1.05 5.09 4.01
CA GLN A 31 0.77 6.51 4.23
C GLN A 31 1.64 7.43 3.37
N GLN A 32 2.86 6.99 3.01
CA GLN A 32 3.71 7.72 2.10
C GLN A 32 3.13 7.68 0.67
N VAL A 33 2.91 6.49 0.12
CA VAL A 33 2.39 6.34 -1.26
C VAL A 33 1.04 7.04 -1.41
N LYS A 34 0.17 6.94 -0.39
CA LYS A 34 -1.12 7.66 -0.41
C LYS A 34 -0.94 9.18 -0.56
N ARG A 35 0.01 9.77 0.17
CA ARG A 35 0.27 11.21 0.07
C ARG A 35 0.82 11.57 -1.30
N GLU A 36 1.75 10.77 -1.82
CA GLU A 36 2.29 10.95 -3.16
C GLU A 36 1.16 10.98 -4.20
N MET A 37 0.20 10.03 -4.15
CA MET A 37 -0.93 10.02 -5.10
C MET A 37 -1.82 11.27 -4.98
N ILE A 38 -2.08 11.77 -3.77
CA ILE A 38 -2.89 12.99 -3.57
C ILE A 38 -2.23 14.20 -4.23
N ASP A 39 -0.90 14.27 -4.21
CA ASP A 39 -0.14 15.40 -4.76
C ASP A 39 0.04 15.33 -6.29
N LEU A 40 -0.27 14.19 -6.93
CA LEU A 40 -0.12 14.00 -8.37
C LEU A 40 -1.25 14.67 -9.17
N SER A 41 -0.93 15.06 -10.42
CA SER A 41 -1.94 15.48 -11.39
C SER A 41 -2.76 14.30 -11.90
N ASP A 42 -3.93 14.55 -12.49
CA ASP A 42 -4.76 13.47 -13.06
C ASP A 42 -4.01 12.68 -14.14
N HIS A 43 -3.23 13.38 -14.98
CA HIS A 43 -2.39 12.73 -15.99
C HIS A 43 -1.39 11.77 -15.36
N ASP A 44 -0.66 12.21 -14.33
CA ASP A 44 0.34 11.39 -13.65
C ASP A 44 -0.32 10.20 -12.94
N LEU A 45 -1.51 10.38 -12.37
CA LEU A 45 -2.28 9.30 -11.76
C LEU A 45 -2.66 8.22 -12.78
N PHE A 46 -3.12 8.60 -13.98
CA PHE A 46 -3.39 7.63 -15.04
C PHE A 46 -2.12 6.90 -15.48
N GLU A 47 -0.98 7.59 -15.55
CA GLU A 47 0.30 6.94 -15.85
C GLU A 47 0.71 5.94 -14.75
N GLU A 48 0.49 6.26 -13.47
CA GLU A 48 0.71 5.32 -12.36
C GLU A 48 -0.18 4.06 -12.47
N THR A 49 -1.43 4.22 -12.93
CA THR A 49 -2.31 3.05 -13.15
C THR A 49 -1.85 2.14 -14.28
N LYS A 50 -1.12 2.66 -15.27
CA LYS A 50 -0.55 1.89 -16.41
C LYS A 50 0.79 1.24 -16.06
N ARG A 51 1.66 1.96 -15.35
CA ARG A 51 3.02 1.50 -15.02
C ARG A 51 3.03 0.28 -14.10
N HIS A 52 2.00 0.13 -13.27
CA HIS A 52 1.96 -0.87 -12.23
C HIS A 52 0.88 -1.94 -12.46
N PRO A 53 1.12 -3.20 -12.05
CA PRO A 53 0.09 -4.24 -12.06
C PRO A 53 -1.17 -3.82 -11.29
N ALA A 54 -2.33 -4.33 -11.70
CA ALA A 54 -3.63 -3.95 -11.16
C ALA A 54 -3.78 -4.05 -9.63
N LEU A 55 -3.06 -4.98 -8.98
CA LEU A 55 -3.10 -5.18 -7.52
C LEU A 55 -1.92 -4.52 -6.78
N HIS A 56 -1.08 -3.79 -7.50
CA HIS A 56 0.00 -3.04 -6.88
C HIS A 56 -0.54 -1.84 -6.12
N LEU A 57 0.06 -1.54 -4.97
CA LEU A 57 -0.41 -0.47 -4.08
C LEU A 57 -0.54 0.88 -4.79
N HIS A 58 0.42 1.23 -5.66
CA HIS A 58 0.38 2.49 -6.41
C HIS A 58 -0.79 2.53 -7.40
N CYS A 59 -1.02 1.45 -8.16
CA CYS A 59 -2.16 1.37 -9.09
C CYS A 59 -3.50 1.51 -8.35
N LEU A 60 -3.64 0.83 -7.21
CA LEU A 60 -4.85 0.88 -6.39
C LEU A 60 -5.10 2.28 -5.81
N LEU A 61 -4.06 2.91 -5.24
CA LEU A 61 -4.18 4.24 -4.66
C LEU A 61 -4.38 5.33 -5.71
N ALA A 62 -3.72 5.22 -6.88
CA ALA A 62 -3.93 6.13 -7.99
C ALA A 62 -5.37 6.04 -8.52
N SER A 63 -5.87 4.81 -8.71
CA SER A 63 -7.26 4.59 -9.13
C SER A 63 -8.26 5.14 -8.12
N LEU A 64 -7.99 4.97 -6.83
CA LEU A 64 -8.85 5.49 -5.75
C LEU A 64 -8.87 7.02 -5.73
N GLU A 65 -7.72 7.66 -5.94
CA GLU A 65 -7.63 9.12 -6.00
C GLU A 65 -8.36 9.67 -7.25
N LEU A 66 -8.19 9.04 -8.42
CA LEU A 66 -8.96 9.39 -9.62
C LEU A 66 -10.47 9.25 -9.40
N MET A 67 -10.92 8.17 -8.74
CA MET A 67 -12.32 8.01 -8.36
C MET A 67 -12.81 9.10 -7.41
N HIS A 68 -11.98 9.51 -6.45
CA HIS A 68 -12.29 10.62 -5.55
C HIS A 68 -12.41 11.95 -6.32
N ARG A 69 -11.63 12.13 -7.39
CA ARG A 69 -11.68 13.30 -8.28
C ARG A 69 -12.81 13.25 -9.32
N GLY A 70 -13.58 12.16 -9.37
CA GLY A 70 -14.80 12.04 -10.18
C GLY A 70 -14.68 11.16 -11.43
N TYR A 71 -13.56 10.47 -11.63
CA TYR A 71 -13.40 9.52 -12.74
C TYR A 71 -14.08 8.17 -12.42
N TYR A 72 -14.70 7.55 -13.41
CA TYR A 72 -15.28 6.22 -13.22
C TYR A 72 -14.21 5.12 -13.31
N LEU A 73 -14.39 4.05 -12.52
CA LEU A 73 -13.49 2.90 -12.55
C LEU A 73 -13.43 2.22 -13.94
N SER A 74 -14.52 2.29 -14.72
CA SER A 74 -14.53 1.83 -16.11
C SER A 74 -13.50 2.57 -16.95
N ASP A 75 -13.52 3.90 -16.87
CA ASP A 75 -12.68 4.77 -17.70
C ASP A 75 -11.20 4.59 -17.34
N ILE A 76 -10.91 4.46 -16.04
CA ILE A 76 -9.57 4.16 -15.53
C ILE A 76 -9.07 2.81 -16.04
N ARG A 77 -9.93 1.79 -16.02
CA ARG A 77 -9.57 0.44 -16.51
C ARG A 77 -9.36 0.42 -18.02
N ASP A 78 -10.17 1.15 -18.77
CA ASP A 78 -10.08 1.21 -20.22
C ASP A 78 -8.78 1.89 -20.65
N VAL A 79 -8.45 3.05 -20.04
CA VAL A 79 -7.15 3.74 -20.25
C VAL A 79 -5.94 2.87 -19.90
N ARG A 80 -6.06 2.01 -18.88
CA ARG A 80 -4.99 1.08 -18.50
C ARG A 80 -4.81 -0.04 -19.53
N ASN A 81 -5.90 -0.54 -20.09
CA ASN A 81 -5.88 -1.68 -21.02
C ASN A 81 -5.56 -1.25 -22.47
N ASP A 82 -5.62 0.05 -22.77
CA ASP A 82 -5.24 0.63 -24.07
C ASP A 82 -3.72 0.76 -24.28
N SER A 83 -2.90 0.20 -23.39
CA SER A 83 -1.42 0.27 -23.40
C SER A 83 -0.76 -0.98 -23.99
#